data_AF-A0A7C8BUP1-F1
#
_entry.id   AF-A0A7C8BUP1-F1
#
_cell.length_a   1.000
_cell.length_b   1.000
_cell.length_c   1.000
_cell.angle_alpha   90.00
_cell.angle_beta   90.00
_cell.angle_gamma   90.00
#
_symmetry.space_group_name_H-M   'P 1'
#
loop_
_entity.id
_entity.type
_entity.pdbx_description
1 polymer ?
#
loop_
_entity_poly.entity_id
_entity_poly.type
_entity_poly.pdbx_seq_one_letter_code
_entity_poly.pdbx_strand_id
1 'polypeptide(L)'
;MADQITVTEHDGRLYVGMPTPEGVMALEVVEDGGRLLFDPVTEADERLCAVFQPNPKALVERIGRYRRAMQRAVAAHHPLAAR
;
A
#
# COMPACT_ATOMS: atom_id res chain seq x y z
N MET A 1 5.61 16.36 -9.35
CA MET A 1 4.34 16.21 -8.62
C MET A 1 4.57 15.15 -7.57
N ALA A 2 4.26 15.43 -6.31
CA ALA A 2 4.62 14.53 -5.21
C ALA A 2 3.93 13.17 -5.36
N ASP A 3 4.70 12.12 -5.12
CA ASP A 3 4.32 10.70 -5.06
C ASP A 3 3.19 10.47 -4.04
N GLN A 4 1.95 10.81 -4.43
CA GLN A 4 0.80 10.65 -3.55
C GLN A 4 0.39 9.18 -3.52
N ILE A 5 1.08 8.42 -2.66
CA ILE A 5 0.79 7.02 -2.41
C ILE A 5 -0.36 6.95 -1.39
N THR A 6 -1.51 6.40 -1.81
CA THR A 6 -2.63 6.06 -0.93
C THR A 6 -2.53 4.60 -0.52
N VAL A 7 -2.85 4.29 0.74
CA VAL A 7 -2.93 2.91 1.24
C VAL A 7 -4.33 2.70 1.76
N THR A 8 -4.98 1.65 1.28
CA THR A 8 -6.34 1.30 1.66
C THR A 8 -6.35 -0.16 2.06
N GLU A 9 -7.04 -0.50 3.14
CA GLU A 9 -7.30 -1.88 3.52
C GLU A 9 -8.75 -2.20 3.22
N HIS A 10 -9.00 -3.32 2.55
CA HIS A 10 -10.33 -3.82 2.22
C HIS A 10 -10.35 -5.34 2.39
N ASP A 11 -11.26 -5.86 3.20
CA ASP A 11 -11.38 -7.30 3.52
C ASP A 11 -10.04 -7.95 3.95
N GLY A 12 -9.25 -7.24 4.76
CA GLY A 12 -7.95 -7.70 5.25
C GLY A 12 -6.82 -7.69 4.20
N ARG A 13 -7.09 -7.21 2.98
CA ARG A 13 -6.10 -7.02 1.92
C ARG A 13 -5.69 -5.57 1.84
N LEU A 14 -4.40 -5.34 1.62
CA LEU A 14 -3.82 -4.01 1.48
C LEU A 14 -3.67 -3.66 0.00
N TYR A 15 -4.09 -2.46 -0.35
CA TYR A 15 -3.98 -1.90 -1.70
C TYR A 15 -3.23 -0.57 -1.65
N VAL A 16 -2.46 -0.31 -2.69
CA VAL A 16 -1.73 0.93 -2.89
C VAL A 16 -2.21 1.60 -4.18
N GLY A 17 -2.63 2.85 -4.07
CA GLY A 17 -2.98 3.68 -5.22
C GLY A 17 -1.92 4.75 -5.47
N MET A 18 -1.57 4.97 -6.73
CA MET A 18 -0.62 6.00 -7.16
C MET A 18 -1.12 6.73 -8.40
N PRO A 19 -1.21 8.08 -8.37
CA PRO A 19 -1.45 8.86 -9.56
C PRO A 19 -0.31 8.72 -10.57
N THR A 20 -0.64 8.45 -11.82
CA THR A 20 0.23 8.51 -12.99
C THR A 20 -0.31 9.59 -13.96
N PRO A 21 0.46 10.03 -14.97
CA PRO A 21 -0.05 10.94 -15.99
C PRO A 21 -1.29 10.41 -16.74
N GLU A 22 -1.42 9.09 -16.84
CA GLU A 22 -2.47 8.40 -17.58
C GLU A 22 -3.67 7.99 -16.70
N GLY A 23 -3.58 8.10 -15.38
CA GLY A 23 -4.66 7.70 -14.47
C GLY A 23 -4.19 7.41 -13.05
N VAL A 24 -4.82 6.43 -12.40
CA VAL A 24 -4.37 5.92 -11.09
C VAL A 24 -4.02 4.45 -11.27
N MET A 25 -2.80 4.11 -10.87
CA MET A 25 -2.33 2.72 -10.82
C MET A 25 -2.62 2.14 -9.44
N ALA A 26 -3.26 0.97 -9.41
CA ALA A 26 -3.57 0.23 -8.20
C ALA A 26 -2.74 -1.07 -8.12
N LEU A 27 -2.13 -1.30 -6.96
CA LEU A 27 -1.35 -2.50 -6.63
C LEU A 27 -1.93 -3.17 -5.38
N GLU A 28 -2.16 -4.47 -5.43
CA GLU A 28 -2.37 -5.30 -4.24
C GLU A 28 -1.01 -5.58 -3.58
N VAL A 29 -0.96 -5.48 -2.25
CA VAL A 29 0.22 -5.79 -1.46
C VAL A 29 0.12 -7.21 -0.95
N VAL A 30 1.04 -8.06 -1.39
CA VAL A 30 1.14 -9.45 -0.95
C VAL A 30 2.35 -9.59 -0.02
N GLU A 31 2.18 -10.23 1.14
CA GLU A 31 3.27 -10.50 2.06
C GLU A 31 3.71 -11.97 1.92
N ASP A 32 4.96 -12.17 1.47
CA ASP A 32 5.57 -13.49 1.31
C ASP A 32 6.90 -13.55 2.07
N GLY A 33 6.98 -14.37 3.12
CA GLY A 33 8.20 -14.55 3.91
C GLY A 33 8.77 -13.25 4.51
N GLY A 34 7.92 -12.28 4.85
CA GLY A 34 8.32 -10.97 5.37
C GLY A 34 8.76 -9.97 4.30
N ARG A 35 8.62 -10.31 3.01
CA ARG A 35 8.79 -9.40 1.89
C ARG A 35 7.44 -8.91 1.42
N LEU A 36 7.37 -7.64 1.06
CA LEU A 36 6.20 -7.06 0.40
C LEU A 36 6.39 -7.17 -1.12
N LEU A 37 5.48 -7.92 -1.75
CA LEU A 37 5.28 -8.00 -3.18
C LEU A 37 4.13 -7.08 -3.57
N PHE A 38 4.14 -6.61 -4.81
CA PHE A 38 3.17 -5.63 -5.31
C PHE A 38 2.66 -6.11 -6.66
N ASP A 39 1.40 -6.53 -6.69
CA ASP A 39 0.78 -7.11 -7.87
C ASP A 39 -0.25 -6.13 -8.46
N PRO A 40 -0.23 -5.86 -9.77
CA PRO A 40 -1.26 -5.05 -10.41
C PRO A 40 -2.65 -5.64 -10.22
N VAL A 41 -3.63 -4.79 -9.92
CA VAL A 41 -5.01 -5.26 -9.67
C VAL A 41 -5.74 -5.60 -10.97
N THR A 42 -5.42 -4.89 -12.05
CA THR A 42 -6.05 -5.07 -13.37
C THR A 42 -5.01 -5.08 -14.50
N GLU A 43 -5.41 -5.52 -15.71
CA GLU A 43 -4.58 -5.40 -16.91
C GLU A 43 -4.19 -3.94 -17.23
N ALA A 44 -5.03 -2.97 -16.87
CA ALA A 44 -4.70 -1.56 -17.05
C ALA A 44 -3.58 -1.14 -16.11
N ASP A 45 -3.61 -1.59 -14.86
CA ASP A 45 -2.54 -1.35 -13.88
C ASP A 45 -1.23 -2.02 -14.28
N GLU A 46 -1.29 -3.20 -14.91
CA GLU A 46 -0.12 -3.90 -15.44
C GLU A 46 0.54 -3.08 -16.56
N ARG A 47 -0.27 -2.52 -17.47
CA ARG A 47 0.22 -1.61 -18.52
C ARG A 47 0.81 -0.34 -17.94
N LEU A 48 0.19 0.22 -16.90
CA LEU A 48 0.74 1.38 -16.20
C LEU A 48 2.07 1.04 -15.51
N CYS A 49 2.21 -0.14 -14.89
CA CYS A 49 3.47 -0.60 -14.30
C CYS A 49 4.61 -0.72 -15.32
N ALA A 50 4.28 -1.12 -16.57
CA ALA A 50 5.27 -1.25 -17.63
C ALA A 50 5.84 0.11 -18.08
N VAL A 51 5.06 1.19 -17.95
CA VAL A 51 5.44 2.55 -18.39
C VAL A 51 5.92 3.42 -17.22
N PHE A 52 5.29 3.26 -16.07
CA PHE A 52 5.56 3.98 -14.83
C PHE A 52 6.12 3.00 -13.81
N GLN A 53 7.43 3.10 -13.54
CA GLN A 53 8.07 2.26 -12.53
C GLN A 53 7.92 2.89 -11.15
N PRO A 54 7.08 2.35 -10.26
CA PRO A 54 6.90 2.92 -8.93
C PRO A 54 8.16 2.69 -8.09
N ASN A 55 8.48 3.65 -7.23
CA ASN A 55 9.64 3.54 -6.33
C ASN A 55 9.34 2.52 -5.20
N PRO A 56 9.98 1.34 -5.17
CA PRO A 56 9.66 0.30 -4.19
C PRO A 56 9.94 0.74 -2.75
N LYS A 57 10.96 1.58 -2.54
CA LYS A 57 11.29 2.09 -1.20
C LYS A 57 10.18 2.99 -0.67
N ALA A 58 9.64 3.87 -1.51
CA ALA A 58 8.55 4.77 -1.13
C ALA A 58 7.27 3.99 -0.78
N LEU A 59 6.97 2.94 -1.54
CA LEU A 59 5.85 2.02 -1.25
C LEU A 59 5.98 1.36 0.12
N VAL A 60 7.13 0.72 0.38
CA VAL A 60 7.41 0.03 1.65
C VAL A 60 7.35 1.01 2.84
N GLU A 61 7.96 2.20 2.70
CA GLU A 61 7.91 3.22 3.75
C GLU A 61 6.47 3.68 4.03
N ARG A 62 5.64 3.83 2.99
CA ARG A 62 4.24 4.24 3.13
C ARG A 62 3.42 3.19 3.86
N ILE A 63 3.57 1.91 3.51
CA ILE A 63 2.91 0.78 4.19
C ILE A 63 3.36 0.71 5.66
N GLY A 64 4.66 0.90 5.93
CA GLY A 64 5.17 0.95 7.29
C GLY A 64 4.55 2.08 8.12
N ARG A 65 4.34 3.27 7.53
CA ARG A 65 3.63 4.38 8.19
C ARG A 65 2.17 4.02 8.48
N TYR A 66 1.49 3.41 7.51
CA TYR A 66 0.10 2.96 7.67
C TYR A 66 -0.04 1.96 8.83
N ARG A 67 0.76 0.88 8.83
CA ARG A 67 0.72 -0.16 9.88
C ARG A 67 0.96 0.41 11.27
N ARG A 68 1.92 1.34 11.43
CA ARG A 68 2.18 2.02 12.71
C ARG A 68 1.00 2.89 13.15
N ALA A 69 0.36 3.61 12.23
CA ALA A 69 -0.82 4.41 12.55
C ALA A 69 -1.99 3.53 12.98
N MET A 70 -2.22 2.41 12.28
CA MET A 70 -3.23 1.42 12.63
C MET A 70 -2.99 0.84 14.03
N GLN A 71 -1.76 0.38 14.32
CA GLN A 71 -1.40 -0.14 15.65
C GLN A 71 -1.64 0.88 16.77
N ARG A 72 -1.30 2.15 16.54
CA ARG A 72 -1.56 3.23 17.52
C ARG A 72 -3.05 3.46 17.73
N ALA A 73 -3.84 3.46 16.66
CA ALA A 73 -5.29 3.61 16.76
C ALA A 73 -5.91 2.45 17.54
N VAL A 74 -5.53 1.21 17.23
CA VAL A 74 -5.98 0.02 17.96
C VAL A 74 -5.60 0.12 19.44
N ALA A 75 -4.36 0.46 19.77
CA ALA A 75 -3.92 0.61 21.16
C ALA A 75 -4.67 1.71 21.91
N ALA A 76 -4.97 2.83 21.24
CA ALA A 76 -5.71 3.95 21.83
C ALA A 76 -7.19 3.61 22.09
N HIS A 77 -7.82 2.81 21.21
CA HIS A 77 -9.24 2.46 21.31
C HIS A 77 -9.51 1.13 22.03
N HIS A 78 -8.51 0.24 22.15
CA HIS A 78 -8.60 -1.06 22.84
C HIS A 78 -7.40 -1.30 23.78
N PRO A 79 -7.32 -0.56 24.91
CA PRO A 79 -6.15 -0.57 25.80
C PRO A 79 -5.88 -1.91 26.52
N LEU A 80 -6.82 -2.86 26.52
CA LEU A 80 -6.68 -4.16 27.18
C LEU A 80 -5.93 -5.22 26.34
N ALA A 81 -5.70 -4.99 25.05
CA ALA A 81 -4.93 -5.91 24.18
C ALA A 81 -3.40 -5.72 24.31
N ALA A 82 -2.95 -4.74 25.10
CA ALA A 82 -1.54 -4.38 25.26
C ALA A 82 -0.90 -4.92 26.56
N ARG A 83 -1.51 -5.92 27.21
CA ARG A 83 -0.99 -6.58 28.43
C ARG A 83 -0.42 -7.95 28.13
#